data_AF-A0A452XLD4-F1
#
_entry.id   AF-A0A452XLD4-F1
#
_cell.length_a   1.000
_cell.length_b   1.000
_cell.length_c   1.000
_cell.angle_alpha   90.00
_cell.angle_beta   90.00
_cell.angle_gamma   90.00
#
_symmetry.space_group_name_H-M   'P 1'
#
loop_
_entity.id
_entity.type
_entity.pdbx_description
1 polymer ?
#
loop_
_entity_poly.entity_id
_entity_poly.type
_entity_poly.pdbx_seq_one_letter_code
_entity_poly.pdbx_strand_id
1 'polypeptide(L)'
;AAAGEEVAELKNVWSLEVHGKLDLSQLTPEVTYEVAFEVMLKQGCAGWQVPVDLQLELPGAWAQERKESLEKKARGQWLPLKVGNVEVEKGQQGGELLVTMSQDGGHWKSGLVVRGIRIAPKN
;
A
#
# COMPACT_ATOMS: atom_id res chain seq x y z
N ALA A 1 -5.06 17.22 12.93
CA ALA A 1 -5.79 16.64 11.80
C ALA A 1 -6.54 17.76 11.11
N ALA A 2 -6.29 18.01 9.82
CA ALA A 2 -7.15 18.89 9.05
C ALA A 2 -8.51 18.19 8.90
N ALA A 3 -9.60 18.89 9.22
CA ALA A 3 -10.96 18.38 9.12
C ALA A 3 -11.30 18.12 7.64
N GLY A 4 -11.47 16.86 7.26
CA GLY A 4 -11.91 16.47 5.91
C GLY A 4 -11.19 15.28 5.27
N GLU A 5 -10.21 14.68 5.92
CA GLU A 5 -9.49 13.53 5.35
C GLU A 5 -10.21 12.22 5.69
N GLU A 6 -10.75 11.55 4.67
CA GLU A 6 -11.32 10.21 4.81
C GLU A 6 -10.19 9.19 4.96
N VAL A 7 -10.19 8.48 6.09
CA VAL A 7 -9.19 7.45 6.40
C VAL A 7 -9.89 6.19 6.88
N ALA A 8 -9.34 5.03 6.53
CA ALA A 8 -9.84 3.74 6.97
C ALA A 8 -9.05 3.29 8.22
N GLU A 9 -9.75 3.05 9.34
CA GLU A 9 -9.14 2.50 10.56
C GLU A 9 -9.48 1.03 10.75
N LEU A 10 -8.45 0.21 10.95
CA LEU A 10 -8.56 -1.19 11.31
C LEU A 10 -8.85 -1.33 12.81
N LYS A 11 -10.09 -1.67 13.15
CA LYS A 11 -10.52 -1.81 14.56
C LYS A 11 -9.95 -3.05 15.21
N ASN A 12 -10.40 -4.23 14.80
CA ASN A 12 -9.90 -5.51 15.31
C ASN A 12 -10.28 -6.61 14.33
N VAL A 13 -9.30 -7.21 13.66
CA VAL A 13 -9.53 -8.22 12.61
C VAL A 13 -8.58 -9.39 12.73
N TRP A 14 -8.98 -10.53 12.16
CA TRP A 14 -8.13 -11.72 12.05
C TRP A 14 -7.31 -11.74 10.76
N SER A 15 -7.88 -11.32 9.63
CA SER A 15 -7.16 -11.11 8.36
C SER A 15 -7.31 -9.66 7.90
N LEU A 16 -6.30 -9.14 7.21
CA LEU A 16 -6.31 -7.83 6.57
C LEU A 16 -6.08 -8.03 5.08
N GLU A 17 -6.90 -7.38 4.27
CA GLU A 17 -6.70 -7.30 2.83
C GLU A 17 -7.18 -5.93 2.34
N VAL A 18 -6.33 -5.24 1.60
CA VAL A 18 -6.60 -3.94 1.00
C VAL A 18 -6.17 -4.00 -0.45
N HIS A 19 -7.10 -3.70 -1.36
CA HIS A 19 -6.82 -3.62 -2.79
C HIS A 19 -7.02 -2.19 -3.29
N GLY A 20 -6.09 -1.76 -4.13
CA GLY A 20 -6.21 -0.56 -4.94
C GLY A 20 -6.07 -0.91 -6.42
N LYS A 21 -6.79 -0.16 -7.24
CA LYS A 21 -6.72 -0.24 -8.68
C LYS A 21 -6.48 1.15 -9.24
N LEU A 22 -5.60 1.25 -10.24
CA LEU A 22 -5.39 2.48 -11.00
C LEU A 22 -5.29 2.14 -12.48
N ASP A 23 -6.03 2.84 -13.32
CA ASP A 23 -5.88 2.74 -14.77
C ASP A 23 -4.52 3.33 -15.20
N LEU A 24 -3.74 2.56 -15.96
CA LEU A 24 -2.45 3.00 -16.49
C LEU A 24 -2.58 4.20 -17.44
N SER A 25 -3.77 4.45 -17.99
CA SER A 25 -4.07 5.66 -18.77
C SER A 25 -3.84 6.96 -17.98
N GLN A 26 -3.87 6.91 -16.65
CA GLN A 26 -3.61 8.04 -15.76
C GLN A 26 -2.12 8.32 -15.55
N LEU A 27 -1.24 7.40 -15.95
CA LEU A 27 0.21 7.51 -15.78
C LEU A 27 0.86 7.97 -17.09
N THR A 28 1.89 8.80 -16.96
CA THR A 28 2.70 9.22 -18.11
C THR A 28 3.66 8.09 -18.50
N PRO A 29 3.69 7.67 -19.78
CA PRO A 29 4.65 6.68 -20.26
C PRO A 29 6.11 7.14 -20.08
N GLU A 30 7.04 6.18 -20.00
CA GLU A 30 8.48 6.42 -19.84
C GLU A 30 8.85 7.14 -18.52
N VAL A 31 7.94 7.14 -17.55
CA VAL A 31 8.18 7.67 -16.20
C VAL A 31 8.08 6.53 -15.21
N THR A 32 9.12 6.37 -14.38
CA THR A 32 9.07 5.47 -13.23
C THR A 32 8.29 6.12 -12.09
N TYR A 33 7.20 5.51 -11.64
CA TYR A 33 6.45 5.91 -10.46
C TYR A 33 6.78 5.00 -9.28
N GLU A 34 6.95 5.59 -8.11
CA GLU A 34 6.96 4.88 -6.84
C GLU A 34 5.54 4.74 -6.30
N VAL A 35 5.18 3.52 -5.90
CA VAL A 35 3.88 3.18 -5.33
C VAL A 35 4.06 2.82 -3.87
N ALA A 36 3.32 3.51 -2.98
CA ALA A 36 3.36 3.28 -1.55
C ALA A 36 1.97 3.42 -0.90
N PHE A 37 1.68 2.64 0.13
CA PHE A 37 0.52 2.89 0.99
C PHE A 37 0.87 3.97 2.02
N GLU A 38 0.03 4.99 2.14
CA GLU A 38 0.14 5.99 3.20
C GLU A 38 -0.62 5.48 4.43
N VAL A 39 0.13 5.05 5.46
CA VAL A 39 -0.45 4.44 6.65
C VAL A 39 0.06 5.10 7.93
N MET A 40 -0.67 4.89 9.03
CA MET A 40 -0.28 5.28 10.37
C MET A 40 -0.62 4.17 11.36
N LEU A 41 0.31 3.87 12.25
CA LEU A 41 0.06 2.98 13.39
C LEU A 41 -0.31 3.80 14.62
N LYS A 42 -1.48 3.57 15.21
CA LYS A 42 -1.89 4.23 16.45
C LYS A 42 -1.04 3.71 17.62
N GLN A 43 -0.91 4.51 18.69
CA GLN A 43 -0.10 4.15 19.87
C GLN A 43 -0.54 2.82 20.53
N GLY A 44 -1.81 2.45 20.43
CA GLY A 44 -2.36 1.19 20.94
C GLY A 44 -2.44 0.06 19.90
N CYS A 45 -1.69 0.13 18.79
CA CYS A 45 -1.73 -0.92 17.78
C CYS A 45 -1.18 -2.25 18.33
N ALA A 46 -1.80 -3.36 17.94
CA ALA A 46 -1.38 -4.70 18.33
C ALA A 46 -1.49 -5.66 17.14
N GLY A 47 -0.80 -6.80 17.19
CA GLY A 47 -0.90 -7.87 16.18
C GLY A 47 -0.03 -7.72 14.94
N TRP A 48 1.00 -6.86 14.99
CA TRP A 48 1.88 -6.56 13.85
C TRP A 48 3.24 -7.27 13.88
N GLN A 49 3.37 -8.37 14.64
CA GLN A 49 4.62 -9.16 14.72
C GLN A 49 4.97 -9.84 13.40
N VAL A 50 3.94 -10.21 12.62
CA VAL A 50 4.10 -10.78 11.29
C VAL A 50 4.09 -9.63 10.27
N PRO A 51 5.09 -9.56 9.36
CA PRO A 51 5.12 -8.57 8.28
C PRO A 51 3.86 -8.59 7.43
N VAL A 52 3.50 -7.43 6.87
CA VAL A 52 2.46 -7.37 5.83
C VAL A 52 3.07 -7.72 4.49
N ASP A 53 2.29 -8.41 3.66
CA ASP A 53 2.61 -8.72 2.28
C ASP A 53 2.08 -7.57 1.40
N LEU A 54 2.96 -6.98 0.62
CA LEU A 54 2.68 -5.90 -0.31
C LEU A 54 2.93 -6.43 -1.72
N GLN A 55 1.97 -6.26 -2.60
CA GLN A 55 2.02 -6.77 -3.96
C GLN A 55 1.67 -5.65 -4.95
N LEU A 56 2.44 -5.58 -6.03
CA LEU A 56 2.22 -4.64 -7.14
C LEU A 56 2.18 -5.43 -8.45
N GLU A 57 1.04 -5.40 -9.11
CA GLU A 57 0.83 -6.11 -10.36
C GLU A 57 0.56 -5.14 -11.50
N LEU A 58 1.22 -5.41 -12.62
CA LEU A 58 1.06 -4.69 -13.86
C LEU A 58 0.55 -5.63 -14.95
N PRO A 59 -0.32 -5.15 -15.85
CA PRO A 59 -0.81 -5.94 -16.95
C PRO A 59 0.37 -6.35 -17.85
N GLY A 60 0.56 -7.68 -17.99
CA GLY A 60 1.60 -8.25 -18.83
C GLY A 60 3.00 -8.29 -18.22
N ALA A 61 3.18 -7.87 -16.95
CA ALA A 61 4.46 -7.95 -16.26
C ALA A 61 4.40 -8.85 -15.01
N TRP A 62 5.56 -9.16 -14.45
CA TRP A 62 5.69 -9.92 -13.22
C TRP A 62 5.22 -9.10 -12.00
N ALA A 63 4.49 -9.77 -11.10
CA ALA A 63 4.02 -9.20 -9.84
C ALA A 63 5.18 -8.93 -8.88
N GLN A 64 5.38 -7.68 -8.46
CA GLN A 64 6.38 -7.38 -7.42
C GLN A 64 5.79 -7.67 -6.04
N GLU A 65 6.34 -8.65 -5.35
CA GLU A 65 5.97 -9.00 -3.98
C GLU A 65 7.04 -8.50 -2.99
N ARG A 66 6.60 -7.92 -1.88
CA ARG A 66 7.46 -7.34 -0.85
C ARG A 66 6.84 -7.52 0.53
N LYS A 67 7.62 -8.05 1.47
CA LYS A 67 7.22 -8.11 2.88
C LYS A 67 7.75 -6.91 3.65
N GLU A 68 6.90 -6.26 4.43
CA GLU A 68 7.28 -5.09 5.23
C GLU A 68 6.82 -5.25 6.69
N SER A 69 7.75 -5.10 7.65
CA SER A 69 7.44 -5.21 9.07
C SER A 69 6.90 -3.88 9.61
N LEU A 70 5.70 -3.93 10.21
CA LEU A 70 5.07 -2.78 10.84
C LEU A 70 5.44 -2.64 12.33
N GLU A 71 5.86 -3.73 12.98
CA GLU A 71 6.25 -3.75 14.40
C GLU A 71 7.31 -2.71 14.77
N LYS A 72 8.29 -2.50 13.89
CA LYS A 72 9.43 -1.59 14.14
C LYS A 72 9.19 -0.17 13.64
N LYS A 73 8.04 0.11 13.04
CA LYS A 73 7.72 1.45 12.50
C LYS A 73 7.29 2.40 13.61
N ALA A 74 7.49 3.69 13.39
CA ALA A 74 7.11 4.71 14.35
C ALA A 74 5.57 4.80 14.48
N ARG A 75 5.09 5.02 15.70
CA ARG A 75 3.65 5.12 16.02
C ARG A 75 3.22 6.58 16.07
N GLY A 76 1.97 6.85 15.73
CA GLY A 76 1.36 8.17 15.76
C GLY A 76 1.82 9.11 14.64
N GLN A 77 2.56 8.60 13.65
CA GLN A 77 2.98 9.35 12.48
C GLN A 77 2.59 8.63 11.19
N TRP A 78 2.28 9.42 10.16
CA TRP A 78 2.10 8.92 8.80
C TRP A 78 3.44 8.47 8.25
N LEU A 79 3.44 7.31 7.59
CA LEU A 79 4.61 6.74 6.95
C LEU A 79 4.23 6.04 5.64
N PRO A 80 5.04 6.21 4.59
CA PRO A 80 4.85 5.48 3.35
C PRO A 80 5.36 4.04 3.50
N LEU A 81 4.49 3.08 3.21
CA LEU A 81 4.87 1.68 2.99
C LEU A 81 5.09 1.46 1.50
N LYS A 82 6.34 1.52 1.08
CA LYS A 82 6.72 1.30 -0.31
C LYS A 82 6.37 -0.13 -0.75
N VAL A 83 5.56 -0.23 -1.79
CA VAL A 83 5.19 -1.50 -2.42
C VAL A 83 6.23 -1.86 -3.48
N GLY A 84 6.45 -0.94 -4.42
CA GLY A 84 7.36 -1.16 -5.56
C GLY A 84 7.48 0.08 -6.44
N ASN A 85 8.10 -0.09 -7.62
CA ASN A 85 8.09 0.93 -8.66
C ASN A 85 7.46 0.36 -9.92
N VAL A 86 6.73 1.19 -10.65
CA VAL A 86 6.14 0.87 -11.96
C VAL A 86 6.72 1.84 -12.97
N GLU A 87 7.05 1.34 -14.15
CA GLU A 87 7.24 2.17 -15.34
C GLU A 87 6.23 1.71 -16.38
N VAL A 88 5.54 2.67 -17.00
CA VAL A 88 4.58 2.38 -18.06
C VAL A 88 5.29 2.56 -19.40
N GLU A 89 5.43 1.49 -20.17
CA GLU A 89 6.02 1.58 -21.50
C GLU A 89 5.06 2.27 -22.49
N LYS A 90 5.61 2.86 -23.55
CA LYS A 90 4.81 3.39 -24.66
C LYS A 90 4.01 2.26 -25.30
N GLY A 91 2.67 2.39 -25.26
CA GLY A 91 1.75 1.38 -25.78
C GLY A 91 1.17 0.44 -24.70
N GLN A 92 1.64 0.51 -23.45
CA GLN A 92 1.11 -0.25 -22.31
C GLN A 92 0.03 0.51 -21.53
N GLN A 93 -0.54 1.57 -22.11
CA GLN A 93 -1.56 2.41 -21.46
C GLN A 93 -2.94 1.72 -21.35
N GLY A 94 -3.06 0.47 -21.82
CA GLY A 94 -4.25 -0.36 -21.62
C GLY A 94 -4.06 -1.31 -20.44
N GLY A 95 -4.87 -1.14 -19.39
CA GLY A 95 -4.96 -2.07 -18.25
C GLY A 95 -4.91 -1.37 -16.89
N GLU A 96 -5.06 -2.15 -15.83
CA GLU A 96 -5.08 -1.65 -14.46
C GLU A 96 -3.82 -2.08 -13.70
N LEU A 97 -3.17 -1.12 -13.05
CA LEU A 97 -2.23 -1.37 -11.97
C LEU A 97 -3.01 -1.84 -10.74
N LEU A 98 -2.66 -3.01 -10.21
CA LEU A 98 -3.23 -3.52 -8.98
C LEU A 98 -2.20 -3.40 -7.86
N VAL A 99 -2.65 -2.89 -6.72
CA VAL A 99 -1.82 -2.74 -5.51
C VAL A 99 -2.54 -3.43 -4.37
N THR A 100 -1.90 -4.41 -3.76
CA THR A 100 -2.49 -5.18 -2.67
C THR A 100 -1.62 -5.08 -1.42
N MET A 101 -2.27 -4.92 -0.27
CA MET A 101 -1.67 -5.12 1.05
C MET A 101 -2.48 -6.18 1.78
N SER A 102 -1.86 -7.31 2.10
CA SER A 102 -2.50 -8.41 2.81
C SER A 102 -1.67 -8.84 4.01
N GLN A 103 -2.35 -9.44 4.99
CA GLN A 103 -1.70 -10.13 6.08
C GLN A 103 -2.65 -11.21 6.59
N ASP A 104 -2.28 -12.45 6.33
CA ASP A 104 -3.09 -13.62 6.64
C ASP A 104 -2.75 -14.21 8.01
N GLY A 105 -3.76 -14.18 8.90
CA GLY A 105 -3.82 -14.99 10.11
C GLY A 105 -2.68 -14.80 11.12
N GLY A 106 -2.67 -15.69 12.13
CA GLY A 106 -1.66 -15.74 13.18
C GLY A 106 -2.04 -14.99 14.46
N HIS A 107 -2.45 -13.72 14.36
CA HIS A 107 -2.82 -12.89 15.51
C HIS A 107 -3.92 -11.88 15.17
N TRP A 108 -4.74 -11.54 16.18
CA TRP A 108 -5.65 -10.40 16.09
C TRP A 108 -4.87 -9.10 15.96
N LYS A 109 -5.27 -8.26 15.00
CA LYS A 109 -4.57 -7.01 14.66
C LYS A 109 -5.50 -5.81 14.70
N SER A 110 -4.96 -4.69 15.15
CA SER A 110 -5.71 -3.45 15.38
C SER A 110 -4.83 -2.21 15.23
N GLY A 111 -5.47 -1.06 15.03
CA GLY A 111 -4.84 0.26 15.13
C GLY A 111 -3.99 0.67 13.92
N LEU A 112 -4.08 -0.04 12.79
CA LEU A 112 -3.59 0.46 11.50
C LEU A 112 -4.62 1.41 10.90
N VAL A 113 -4.15 2.57 10.47
CA VAL A 113 -4.95 3.55 9.74
C VAL A 113 -4.37 3.67 8.35
N VAL A 114 -5.21 3.56 7.33
CA VAL A 114 -4.84 3.70 5.91
C VAL A 114 -5.49 4.97 5.38
N ARG A 115 -4.67 5.87 4.83
CA ARG A 115 -5.15 7.07 4.15
C ARG A 115 -5.43 6.80 2.68
N GLY A 116 -4.63 5.94 2.05
CA GLY A 116 -4.76 5.59 0.65
C GLY A 116 -3.45 5.11 0.04
N ILE A 117 -3.40 5.12 -1.28
CA ILE A 117 -2.21 4.77 -2.06
C ILE A 117 -1.64 6.05 -2.67
N ARG A 118 -0.34 6.25 -2.48
CA ARG A 118 0.43 7.32 -3.09
C ARG A 118 1.21 6.76 -4.27
N ILE A 119 1.03 7.41 -5.42
CA ILE A 119 1.72 7.09 -6.67
C ILE A 119 2.37 8.39 -7.14
N ALA A 120 3.70 8.42 -7.17
CA ALA A 120 4.44 9.64 -7.49
C ALA A 120 5.67 9.33 -8.36
N PRO A 121 6.05 10.23 -9.29
CA PRO A 121 7.27 10.06 -10.09
C PRO A 121 8.50 9.91 -9.20
N LYS A 122 9.36 8.95 -9.54
CA LYS A 122 10.64 8.73 -8.91
C LYS A 122 11.70 9.48 -9.72
N ASN A 123 12.01 10.70 -9.28
CA ASN A 123 13.10 11.52 -9.85
C ASN A 123 14.47 10.90 -9.60
#